data_AF-A0A2R6FSD2-F1
#
_entry.id   AF-A0A2R6FSD2-F1
#
_cell.length_a   1.000
_cell.length_b   1.000
_cell.length_c   1.000
_cell.angle_alpha   90.00
_cell.angle_beta   90.00
_cell.angle_gamma   90.00
#
_symmetry.space_group_name_H-M   'P 1'
#
loop_
_entity.id
_entity.type
_entity.pdbx_description
1 polymer ?
#
loop_
_entity_poly.entity_id
_entity_poly.type
_entity_poly.pdbx_seq_one_letter_code
_entity_poly.pdbx_strand_id
1 'polypeptide(L)'
;MSVPVLADENVDHRVVHRLEHYGYDVVHVDFLAELEKGCPDTAIAAYSLDTGRPILTNDDDFLTEFGDGAFAGLLFIEDDSLPPATVADIVTEILALVDDPDGRVFYVSRNWL
;
A
#
# COMPACT_ATOMS: atom_id res chain seq x y z
N MET A 1 -12.52 -11.40 6.07
CA MET A 1 -12.49 -9.92 6.02
C MET A 1 -11.24 -9.58 5.25
N SER A 2 -11.33 -8.73 4.22
CA SER A 2 -10.13 -8.30 3.47
C SER A 2 -9.47 -7.15 4.23
N VAL A 3 -8.14 -7.12 4.20
CA VAL A 3 -7.34 -6.03 4.77
C VAL A 3 -7.48 -4.80 3.85
N PRO A 4 -7.90 -3.62 4.36
CA PRO A 4 -8.03 -2.42 3.57
C PRO A 4 -6.65 -1.83 3.25
N VAL A 5 -6.50 -1.17 2.10
CA VAL A 5 -5.19 -0.65 1.63
C VAL A 5 -5.24 0.86 1.45
N LEU A 6 -4.11 1.51 1.73
CA LEU A 6 -3.84 2.90 1.39
C LEU A 6 -2.80 2.93 0.26
N ALA A 7 -3.19 3.36 -0.93
CA ALA A 7 -2.28 3.54 -2.05
C ALA A 7 -1.69 4.96 -2.03
N ASP A 8 -0.37 5.03 -2.10
CA ASP A 8 0.40 6.27 -2.16
C ASP A 8 0.21 7.03 -3.49
N GLU A 9 0.64 8.31 -3.56
CA GLU A 9 0.39 9.25 -4.67
C GLU A 9 0.95 8.73 -6.00
N ASN A 10 2.10 8.05 -5.94
CA ASN A 10 2.80 7.57 -7.12
C ASN A 10 2.30 6.21 -7.62
N VAL A 11 1.36 5.58 -6.91
CA VAL A 11 0.79 4.29 -7.33
C VAL A 11 -0.14 4.49 -8.53
N ASP A 12 0.14 3.77 -9.62
CA ASP A 12 -0.70 3.83 -10.82
C ASP A 12 -2.17 3.50 -10.49
N HIS A 13 -3.09 4.42 -10.80
CA HIS A 13 -4.53 4.25 -10.54
C HIS A 13 -5.12 2.96 -11.15
N ARG A 14 -4.49 2.38 -12.18
CA ARG A 14 -4.90 1.08 -12.75
C ARG A 14 -4.71 -0.07 -11.76
N VAL A 15 -3.75 0.03 -10.82
CA VAL A 15 -3.60 -0.92 -9.71
C VAL A 15 -4.79 -0.80 -8.77
N VAL A 16 -5.11 0.43 -8.34
CA VAL A 16 -6.25 0.73 -7.44
C VAL A 16 -7.55 0.21 -8.02
N HIS A 17 -7.89 0.59 -9.25
CA HIS A 17 -9.12 0.15 -9.91
C HIS A 17 -9.24 -1.36 -10.05
N ARG A 18 -8.11 -2.05 -10.21
CA ARG A 18 -8.10 -3.50 -10.31
C ARG A 18 -8.31 -4.16 -8.94
N LEU A 19 -7.69 -3.66 -7.88
CA LEU A 19 -7.94 -4.12 -6.51
C LEU A 19 -9.39 -3.87 -6.09
N GLU A 20 -9.95 -2.70 -6.41
CA GLU A 20 -11.38 -2.41 -6.23
C GLU A 20 -12.26 -3.42 -6.98
N HIS A 21 -11.91 -3.73 -8.24
CA HIS A 21 -12.62 -4.73 -9.04
C HIS A 21 -12.54 -6.14 -8.44
N TYR A 22 -11.43 -6.48 -7.78
CA TYR A 22 -11.26 -7.73 -7.05
C TYR A 22 -12.01 -7.76 -5.71
N GLY A 23 -12.59 -6.64 -5.27
CA GLY A 23 -13.38 -6.52 -4.05
C GLY A 23 -12.58 -6.11 -2.81
N TYR A 24 -11.36 -5.59 -2.97
CA TYR A 24 -10.59 -5.00 -1.88
C TYR A 24 -11.05 -3.56 -1.61
N ASP A 25 -11.04 -3.17 -0.34
CA ASP A 25 -11.17 -1.78 0.07
C ASP A 25 -9.81 -1.10 -0.12
N VAL A 26 -9.70 -0.26 -1.15
CA VAL A 26 -8.49 0.50 -1.43
C VAL A 26 -8.85 1.97 -1.54
N VAL A 27 -8.11 2.82 -0.84
CA VAL A 27 -8.18 4.27 -0.99
C VAL A 27 -6.84 4.78 -1.49
N HIS A 28 -6.85 5.75 -2.39
CA HIS A 28 -5.64 6.41 -2.88
C HIS A 28 -5.52 7.78 -2.23
N VAL A 29 -4.32 8.18 -1.83
CA VAL A 29 -4.08 9.43 -1.10
C VAL A 29 -4.65 10.66 -1.81
N ASP A 30 -4.51 10.75 -3.14
CA ASP A 30 -5.08 11.85 -3.96
C ASP A 30 -6.61 12.04 -3.81
N PHE A 31 -7.35 11.02 -3.36
CA PHE A 31 -8.82 11.09 -3.21
C PHE A 31 -9.27 11.26 -1.76
N LEU A 32 -8.34 11.34 -0.81
CA LEU A 32 -8.65 11.56 0.60
C LEU A 32 -8.72 13.06 0.89
N ALA A 33 -9.84 13.51 1.44
CA ALA A 33 -10.01 14.93 1.79
C ALA A 33 -9.09 15.35 2.95
N GLU A 34 -8.68 14.39 3.79
CA GLU A 34 -7.76 14.63 4.90
C GLU A 34 -6.29 14.73 4.46
N LEU A 35 -5.93 14.21 3.28
CA LEU A 35 -4.58 14.24 2.73
C LEU A 35 -4.57 15.14 1.49
N GLU A 36 -4.07 16.38 1.67
CA GLU A 36 -3.90 17.28 0.53
C GLU A 36 -2.87 16.70 -0.45
N LYS A 37 -3.03 17.01 -1.74
CA LYS A 37 -2.05 16.64 -2.76
C LYS A 37 -0.64 17.09 -2.39
N GLY A 38 0.34 16.20 -2.44
CA GLY A 38 1.70 16.46 -1.98
C GLY A 38 1.83 16.51 -0.45
N CYS A 39 0.94 15.84 0.29
CA CYS A 39 1.10 15.66 1.72
C CYS A 39 2.42 14.93 2.03
N PRO A 40 3.09 15.24 3.14
CA PRO A 40 4.32 14.55 3.51
C PRO A 40 4.03 13.10 3.89
N ASP A 41 5.03 12.21 3.71
CA ASP A 41 4.93 10.79 4.05
C ASP A 41 4.54 10.56 5.51
N THR A 42 4.94 11.47 6.40
CA THR A 42 4.54 11.45 7.83
C THR A 42 3.02 11.54 8.03
N ALA A 43 2.30 12.25 7.16
CA ALA A 43 0.84 12.33 7.19
C ALA A 43 0.22 11.03 6.66
N ILE A 44 0.79 10.46 5.60
CA ILE A 44 0.37 9.17 5.03
C ILE A 44 0.56 8.05 6.05
N ALA A 45 1.72 8.00 6.72
CA ALA A 45 2.04 7.05 7.78
C ALA A 45 1.08 7.16 8.97
N ALA A 46 0.78 8.38 9.42
CA ALA A 46 -0.20 8.60 10.48
C ALA A 46 -1.60 8.13 10.08
N TYR A 47 -2.04 8.43 8.86
CA TYR A 47 -3.34 7.98 8.35
C TYR A 47 -3.41 6.45 8.23
N SER A 48 -2.31 5.81 7.80
CA SER A 48 -2.18 4.36 7.77
C SER A 48 -2.40 3.73 9.14
N LEU A 49 -1.75 4.25 10.19
CA LEU A 49 -1.94 3.78 11.57
C LEU A 49 -3.37 3.98 12.05
N ASP A 50 -3.92 5.19 11.88
CA ASP A 50 -5.24 5.55 12.38
C ASP A 50 -6.37 4.71 11.75
N THR A 51 -6.16 4.26 10.51
CA THR A 51 -7.15 3.48 9.75
C THR A 51 -6.84 1.99 9.66
N GLY A 52 -5.70 1.54 10.18
CA GLY A 52 -5.25 0.14 10.07
C GLY A 52 -5.04 -0.31 8.63
N ARG A 53 -4.61 0.60 7.74
CA ARG A 53 -4.43 0.35 6.31
C ARG A 53 -2.94 0.23 5.97
N PRO A 54 -2.41 -0.95 5.60
CA PRO A 54 -1.07 -1.02 5.02
C PRO A 54 -0.94 -0.09 3.81
N ILE A 55 0.23 0.53 3.70
CA ILE A 55 0.60 1.45 2.63
C ILE A 55 1.09 0.64 1.44
N LEU A 56 0.53 0.85 0.25
CA LEU A 56 1.07 0.39 -1.01
C LEU A 56 1.85 1.54 -1.65
N THR A 57 3.15 1.35 -1.86
CA THR A 57 4.04 2.38 -2.42
C THR A 57 5.24 1.77 -3.12
N ASN A 58 5.87 2.54 -4.01
CA ASN A 58 7.18 2.29 -4.59
C ASN A 58 8.26 3.27 -4.06
N ASP A 59 7.91 4.11 -3.09
CA ASP A 59 8.81 5.07 -2.44
C ASP A 59 9.59 4.38 -1.31
N ASP A 60 10.91 4.40 -1.40
CA ASP A 60 11.80 3.76 -0.43
C ASP A 60 12.02 4.60 0.84
N ASP A 61 11.53 5.83 0.89
CA ASP A 61 11.58 6.66 2.10
C ASP A 61 10.76 6.01 3.23
N PHE A 62 9.65 5.33 2.92
CA PHE A 62 8.90 4.51 3.90
C PHE A 62 9.70 3.34 4.48
N LEU A 63 10.72 2.84 3.77
CA LEU A 63 11.62 1.78 4.26
C LEU A 63 12.78 2.33 5.08
N THR A 64 13.24 3.54 4.76
CA THR A 64 14.54 4.06 5.24
C THR A 64 14.41 5.16 6.28
N GLU A 65 13.35 5.96 6.23
CA GLU A 65 13.14 7.12 7.09
C GLU A 65 12.20 6.84 8.27
N PHE A 66 11.42 5.77 8.19
CA PHE A 66 10.43 5.38 9.20
C PHE A 66 10.89 4.15 9.99
N GLY A 67 10.60 4.15 11.30
CA GLY A 67 10.87 3.02 12.18
C GLY A 67 9.71 2.02 12.27
N ASP A 68 9.98 0.89 12.91
CA ASP A 68 8.96 -0.13 13.19
C ASP A 68 7.73 0.48 13.88
N GLY A 69 6.54 0.16 13.37
CA GLY A 69 5.26 0.64 13.91
C GLY A 69 4.90 2.09 13.57
N ALA A 70 5.61 2.72 12.62
CA ALA A 70 5.25 4.05 12.13
C ALA A 70 4.03 4.06 11.18
N PHE A 71 3.66 2.89 10.65
CA PHE A 71 2.51 2.65 9.77
C PHE A 71 1.94 1.24 10.04
N ALA A 72 0.70 0.99 9.62
CA ALA A 72 -0.01 -0.27 9.87
C ALA A 72 0.51 -1.46 9.04
N GLY A 73 1.45 -1.21 8.13
CA GLY A 73 2.10 -2.21 7.29
C GLY A 73 2.54 -1.58 5.97
N LEU A 74 3.41 -2.27 5.23
CA LEU A 74 3.93 -1.79 3.95
C LEU A 74 3.86 -2.90 2.90
N LEU A 75 3.27 -2.58 1.76
CA LEU A 75 3.29 -3.34 0.52
C LEU A 75 4.24 -2.57 -0.42
N PHE A 76 5.52 -2.95 -0.43
CA PHE A 76 6.56 -2.22 -1.15
C PHE A 76 6.75 -2.77 -2.56
N ILE A 77 6.48 -1.96 -3.58
CA ILE A 77 6.70 -2.30 -4.99
C ILE A 77 8.18 -2.12 -5.32
N GLU A 78 8.93 -3.21 -5.30
CA GLU A 78 10.38 -3.22 -5.55
C GLU A 78 10.74 -2.96 -7.03
N ASP A 79 9.89 -3.40 -7.96
CA ASP A 79 10.11 -3.29 -9.39
C ASP A 79 9.01 -2.43 -10.03
N ASP A 80 9.31 -1.14 -10.24
CA ASP A 80 8.41 -0.16 -10.86
C ASP A 80 8.11 -0.45 -12.35
N SER A 81 8.83 -1.39 -12.97
CA SER A 81 8.56 -1.86 -14.32
C SER A 81 7.43 -2.90 -14.39
N LEU A 82 6.95 -3.38 -13.24
CA LEU A 82 5.86 -4.35 -13.20
C LEU A 82 4.57 -3.74 -13.79
N PRO A 83 3.86 -4.48 -14.66
CA PRO A 83 2.56 -4.03 -15.14
C PRO A 83 1.59 -3.86 -13.96
N PRO A 84 0.71 -2.84 -13.98
CA PRO A 84 -0.28 -2.63 -12.91
C PRO A 84 -1.15 -3.85 -12.59
N ALA A 85 -1.44 -4.67 -13.61
CA ALA A 85 -2.15 -5.93 -13.41
C ALA A 85 -1.36 -6.90 -12.52
N THR A 86 -0.07 -7.06 -12.78
CA THR A 86 0.82 -7.92 -12.00
C THR A 86 0.98 -7.42 -10.57
N VAL A 87 1.11 -6.10 -10.36
CA VAL A 87 1.15 -5.52 -9.01
C VAL A 87 -0.12 -5.86 -8.24
N ALA A 88 -1.31 -5.63 -8.83
CA ALA A 88 -2.58 -5.93 -8.18
C ALA A 88 -2.77 -7.43 -7.88
N ASP A 89 -2.31 -8.30 -8.78
CA ASP A 89 -2.37 -9.75 -8.59
C ASP A 89 -1.47 -10.17 -7.41
N ILE A 90 -0.22 -9.67 -7.33
CA ILE A 90 0.69 -9.97 -6.22
C ILE A 90 0.13 -9.44 -4.89
N VAL A 91 -0.36 -8.20 -4.85
CA VAL A 91 -0.98 -7.61 -3.65
C VAL A 91 -2.17 -8.45 -3.20
N THR A 92 -3.00 -8.91 -4.14
CA THR A 92 -4.14 -9.80 -3.84
C THR A 92 -3.68 -11.08 -3.17
N GLU A 93 -2.62 -11.70 -3.67
CA GLU A 93 -2.09 -12.92 -3.07
C GLU A 93 -1.50 -12.68 -1.67
N ILE A 94 -0.76 -11.57 -1.46
CA ILE A 94 -0.26 -11.16 -0.14
C ILE A 94 -1.42 -11.01 0.84
N LEU A 95 -2.42 -10.20 0.49
CA LEU A 95 -3.57 -9.90 1.36
C LEU A 95 -4.46 -11.13 1.61
N ALA A 96 -4.38 -12.17 0.78
CA ALA A 96 -5.07 -13.43 1.01
C ALA A 96 -4.37 -14.33 2.04
N LEU A 97 -3.06 -14.13 2.28
CA LEU A 97 -2.26 -14.90 3.24
C LEU A 97 -1.98 -14.17 4.55
N VAL A 98 -2.13 -12.84 4.57
CA VAL A 98 -1.80 -11.99 5.72
C VAL A 98 -3.06 -11.69 6.54
N ASP A 99 -3.12 -12.26 7.74
CA ASP A 99 -4.18 -11.96 8.72
C ASP A 99 -3.97 -10.60 9.43
N ASP A 100 -2.71 -10.18 9.59
CA ASP A 100 -2.32 -8.95 10.28
C ASP A 100 -1.05 -8.34 9.63
N PRO A 101 -1.17 -7.17 8.96
CA PRO A 101 -0.05 -6.49 8.34
C PRO A 101 0.78 -5.63 9.31
N ASP A 102 0.35 -5.49 10.59
CA ASP A 102 0.92 -4.52 11.53
C ASP A 102 2.44 -4.65 11.68
N GLY A 103 3.14 -3.54 11.45
CA GLY A 103 4.60 -3.43 11.53
C GLY A 103 5.38 -4.32 10.56
N ARG A 104 4.75 -4.85 9.49
CA ARG A 104 5.42 -5.73 8.51
C ARG A 104 5.60 -5.05 7.16
N VAL A 105 6.71 -5.42 6.51
CA VAL A 105 6.99 -5.09 5.10
C VAL A 105 6.79 -6.34 4.26
N PHE A 106 6.01 -6.21 3.19
CA PHE A 106 5.80 -7.22 2.16
C PHE A 106 6.29 -6.66 0.84
N TYR A 107 7.24 -7.37 0.22
CA TYR A 107 7.77 -6.99 -1.08
C TYR A 107 6.83 -7.46 -2.18
N VAL A 108 6.24 -6.52 -2.90
CA VAL A 108 5.39 -6.75 -4.07
C VAL A 108 6.32 -7.01 -5.26
N SER A 109 6.83 -8.23 -5.33
CA SER A 109 7.71 -8.70 -6.40
C SER A 109 7.24 -10.06 -6.94
N ARG A 110 7.74 -10.48 -8.11
CA ARG A 110 7.35 -11.78 -8.70
C ARG A 110 7.77 -13.00 -7.84
N ASN A 111 8.67 -12.80 -6.88
CA ASN A 111 9.18 -13.84 -5.98
C ASN A 111 8.80 -13.54 -4.52
N TRP A 112 7.62 -12.97 -4.28
CA TRP A 112 7.21 -12.50 -2.94
C TRP A 112 6.95 -13.63 -1.90
N LEU A 113 6.88 -14.89 -2.33
CA LEU A 113 6.71 -16.09 -1.47
C LEU A 113 8.01 -16.63 -0.88
#